data_AF-A0A453J832-F1
#
_entry.id   AF-A0A453J832-F1
#
_cell.length_a   1.000
_cell.length_b   1.000
_cell.length_c   1.000
_cell.angle_alpha   90.00
_cell.angle_beta   90.00
_cell.angle_gamma   90.00
#
_symmetry.space_group_name_H-M   'P 1'
#
loop_
_entity.id
_entity.type
_entity.pdbx_description
1 polymer ?
#
loop_
_entity_poly.entity_id
_entity_poly.type
_entity_poly.pdbx_seq_one_letter_code
_entity_poly.pdbx_strand_id
1 'polypeptide(L)'
;LVTRRKIPYDATQAYAVSKLANVLHTKELAARLQEMGADVTVNCVHPGIVRTRLNRDREGLVTDLAFVLLSKLLKTIPQAAATTCYAAVHPRLAGVSGRYLADCNEALPSPAAASRSEAARLWQASEDMICASSSQPDKNI
;
A
#
# COMPACT_ATOMS: atom_id res chain seq x y z
N LEU A 1 -12.03 6.25 5.04
CA LEU A 1 -10.82 5.64 5.66
C LEU A 1 -10.44 6.28 6.98
N VAL A 2 -10.40 7.60 7.06
CA VAL A 2 -10.09 8.32 8.30
C VAL A 2 -11.39 8.62 9.04
N THR A 3 -11.62 7.99 10.18
CA THR A 3 -12.79 8.25 11.04
C THR A 3 -12.32 8.38 12.49
N ARG A 4 -12.94 9.27 13.27
CA ARG A 4 -12.70 9.38 14.72
C ARG A 4 -13.55 8.42 15.55
N ARG A 5 -14.29 7.51 14.90
CA ARG A 5 -15.18 6.58 15.59
C ARG A 5 -14.34 5.49 16.27
N LYS A 6 -14.50 5.34 17.59
CA LYS A 6 -13.94 4.20 18.32
C LYS A 6 -14.70 2.93 17.90
N ILE A 7 -13.99 2.05 17.21
CA ILE A 7 -14.44 0.68 16.90
C ILE A 7 -13.47 -0.31 17.57
N PRO A 8 -13.92 -1.52 17.93
CA PRO A 8 -13.02 -2.57 18.38
C PRO A 8 -11.91 -2.80 17.35
N TYR A 9 -10.67 -2.96 17.81
CA TYR A 9 -9.53 -3.14 16.92
C TYR A 9 -9.56 -4.52 16.25
N ASP A 10 -9.52 -4.53 14.92
CA ASP A 10 -9.30 -5.73 14.11
C ASP A 10 -7.99 -5.56 13.33
N ALA A 11 -6.99 -6.39 13.62
CA ALA A 11 -5.67 -6.26 13.00
C ALA A 11 -5.69 -6.58 11.49
N THR A 12 -6.61 -7.42 11.02
CA THR A 12 -6.76 -7.72 9.59
C THR A 12 -7.32 -6.50 8.85
N GLN A 13 -8.36 -5.90 9.42
CA GLN A 13 -8.98 -4.70 8.86
C GLN A 13 -8.01 -3.52 8.90
N ALA A 14 -7.30 -3.31 10.01
CA ALA A 14 -6.29 -2.26 10.15
C ALA A 14 -5.17 -2.43 9.11
N TYR A 15 -4.68 -3.66 8.91
CA TYR A 15 -3.71 -3.96 7.87
C TYR A 15 -4.25 -3.67 6.46
N ALA A 16 -5.47 -4.12 6.14
CA ALA A 16 -6.10 -3.86 4.84
C ALA A 16 -6.26 -2.35 4.58
N VAL A 17 -6.68 -1.59 5.59
CA VAL A 17 -6.77 -0.12 5.54
C VAL A 17 -5.40 0.51 5.30
N SER A 18 -4.34 0.03 5.95
CA SER A 18 -2.97 0.53 5.72
C SER A 18 -2.51 0.31 4.26
N LYS A 19 -2.86 -0.83 3.66
CA LYS A 19 -2.51 -1.12 2.26
C LYS A 19 -3.33 -0.32 1.28
N LEU A 20 -4.61 -0.08 1.57
CA LEU A 20 -5.43 0.84 0.80
C LEU A 20 -4.88 2.27 0.88
N ALA A 21 -4.41 2.70 2.06
CA ALA A 21 -3.78 4.01 2.25
C ALA A 21 -2.55 4.19 1.35
N ASN A 22 -1.70 3.16 1.19
CA ASN A 22 -0.54 3.23 0.28
C ASN A 22 -0.95 3.50 -1.18
N VAL A 23 -2.04 2.87 -1.66
CA VAL A 23 -2.52 3.07 -3.04
C VAL A 23 -3.07 4.49 -3.22
N LEU A 24 -3.84 4.98 -2.25
CA LEU A 24 -4.38 6.34 -2.28
C LEU A 24 -3.26 7.40 -2.16
N HIS A 25 -2.29 7.18 -1.28
CA HIS A 25 -1.11 8.04 -1.14
C HIS A 25 -0.32 8.13 -2.45
N THR A 26 -0.12 6.99 -3.13
CA THR A 26 0.54 6.95 -4.45
C THR A 26 -0.17 7.83 -5.47
N LYS A 27 -1.51 7.77 -5.52
CA LYS A 27 -2.31 8.57 -6.46
C LYS A 27 -2.20 10.07 -6.18
N GLU A 28 -2.31 10.46 -4.92
CA GLU A 28 -2.19 11.86 -4.51
C GLU A 28 -0.77 12.38 -4.75
N LEU A 29 0.26 11.63 -4.36
CA LEU A 29 1.65 12.00 -4.56
C LEU A 29 1.98 12.19 -6.05
N ALA A 30 1.52 11.26 -6.90
CA ALA A 30 1.71 11.37 -8.34
C ALA A 30 1.05 12.63 -8.93
N ALA A 31 -0.17 12.96 -8.50
CA ALA A 31 -0.87 14.16 -8.96
C ALA A 31 -0.11 15.44 -8.55
N ARG A 32 0.32 15.52 -7.29
CA ARG A 32 1.08 16.69 -6.77
C ARG A 32 2.42 16.88 -7.48
N LEU A 33 3.17 15.80 -7.67
CA LEU A 33 4.46 15.86 -8.39
C LEU A 33 4.28 16.30 -9.83
N GLN A 34 3.21 15.84 -10.49
CA GLN A 34 2.87 16.28 -11.84
C GLN A 34 2.53 17.78 -11.88
N GLU A 35 1.72 18.27 -10.94
CA GLU A 35 1.38 19.69 -10.83
C GLU A 35 2.60 20.58 -10.58
N MET A 36 3.59 20.07 -9.83
CA MET A 36 4.87 20.74 -9.59
C MET A 36 5.84 20.69 -10.79
N GLY A 37 5.53 19.92 -11.84
CA GLY A 37 6.46 19.67 -12.95
C GLY A 37 7.70 18.88 -12.54
N ALA A 38 7.62 18.09 -11.47
CA ALA A 38 8.74 17.28 -11.00
C ALA A 38 8.93 16.04 -11.89
N ASP A 39 10.18 15.78 -12.29
CA ASP A 39 10.55 14.57 -13.03
C ASP A 39 10.72 13.37 -12.07
N VAL A 40 9.62 12.99 -11.42
CA VAL A 40 9.57 11.89 -10.46
C VAL A 40 8.35 11.01 -10.75
N THR A 41 8.61 9.71 -10.92
CA THR A 41 7.57 8.71 -11.14
C THR A 41 7.23 7.99 -9.83
N VAL A 42 5.94 7.83 -9.55
CA VAL A 42 5.45 7.15 -8.34
C VAL A 42 4.39 6.14 -8.71
N ASN A 43 4.65 4.86 -8.42
CA ASN A 43 3.71 3.77 -8.64
C ASN A 43 3.63 2.89 -7.38
N CYS A 44 2.52 2.17 -7.25
CA CYS A 44 2.34 1.20 -6.17
C CYS A 44 2.37 -0.22 -6.73
N VAL A 45 2.92 -1.15 -5.96
CA VAL A 45 3.16 -2.52 -6.40
C VAL A 45 2.45 -3.49 -5.47
N HIS A 46 1.77 -4.46 -6.08
CA HIS A 46 1.25 -5.64 -5.40
C HIS A 46 2.12 -6.86 -5.74
N PRO A 47 2.89 -7.39 -4.77
CA PRO A 47 3.81 -8.50 -5.01
C PRO A 47 3.10 -9.84 -5.26
N GLY A 48 1.78 -9.91 -5.06
CA GLY A 48 1.02 -11.17 -5.06
C GLY A 48 0.94 -11.80 -3.67
N ILE A 49 0.39 -13.01 -3.61
CA ILE A 49 0.29 -13.76 -2.36
C ILE A 49 1.60 -14.52 -2.18
N VAL A 50 2.32 -14.24 -1.10
CA VAL A 50 3.64 -14.83 -0.82
C VAL A 50 3.63 -15.33 0.62
N ARG A 51 4.14 -16.54 0.84
CA ARG A 51 4.32 -17.07 2.19
C ARG A 51 5.51 -16.36 2.85
N THR A 52 5.23 -15.24 3.50
CA THR A 52 6.21 -14.46 4.28
C THR A 52 5.88 -14.54 5.77
N ARG A 53 6.80 -14.07 6.61
CA ARG A 53 6.59 -13.92 8.08
C ARG A 53 5.64 -12.77 8.45
N LEU A 54 4.83 -12.28 7.51
CA LEU A 54 3.84 -11.25 7.76
C LEU A 54 2.75 -11.73 8.73
N ASN A 55 2.42 -13.02 8.68
CA ASN A 55 1.41 -13.64 9.55
C ASN A 55 2.04 -14.36 10.75
N ARG A 56 3.25 -14.00 11.18
CA ARG A 56 3.98 -14.72 12.23
C ARG A 56 3.22 -14.84 13.55
N ASP A 57 2.46 -13.79 13.91
CA ASP A 57 1.66 -13.74 15.14
C ASP A 57 0.32 -14.50 14.99
N ARG A 58 0.08 -15.11 13.82
CA ARG A 58 -1.10 -15.92 13.47
C ARG A 58 -0.68 -17.30 12.96
N GLU A 59 0.55 -17.71 13.21
CA GLU A 59 1.05 -19.04 12.83
C GLU A 59 0.25 -20.12 13.58
N GLY A 60 -0.24 -21.12 12.84
CA GLY A 60 -1.07 -22.19 13.37
C GLY A 60 -1.75 -23.01 12.28
N LEU A 61 -2.43 -24.08 12.71
CA LEU A 61 -2.98 -25.11 11.81
C LEU A 61 -3.98 -24.54 10.78
N VAL A 62 -4.71 -23.49 11.13
CA VAL A 62 -5.65 -22.79 10.24
C VAL A 62 -4.93 -21.99 9.15
N THR A 63 -3.87 -21.25 9.51
CA THR A 63 -3.10 -20.49 8.52
C THR A 63 -2.30 -21.42 7.61
N ASP A 64 -1.78 -22.52 8.14
CA ASP A 64 -1.13 -23.55 7.33
C ASP A 64 -2.09 -24.22 6.34
N LEU A 65 -3.29 -24.59 6.79
CA LEU A 65 -4.31 -25.14 5.91
C LEU A 65 -4.73 -24.14 4.82
N ALA A 66 -4.88 -22.86 5.17
CA ALA A 66 -5.14 -21.82 4.19
C ALA A 66 -4.00 -21.71 3.15
N PHE A 67 -2.74 -21.77 3.57
CA PHE A 67 -1.61 -21.76 2.64
C PHE A 67 -1.54 -23.01 1.76
N VAL A 68 -1.92 -24.17 2.26
CA VAL A 68 -2.01 -25.41 1.46
C VAL A 68 -3.11 -25.28 0.40
N LEU A 69 -4.29 -24.77 0.79
CA LEU A 69 -5.41 -24.56 -0.12
C LEU A 69 -5.10 -23.50 -1.18
N LEU A 70 -4.38 -22.44 -0.81
CA LEU A 70 -3.96 -21.36 -1.72
C LEU A 70 -2.59 -21.63 -2.38
N SER A 71 -2.03 -22.83 -2.25
CA SER A 71 -0.66 -23.13 -2.71
C SER A 71 -0.41 -22.81 -4.18
N LYS A 72 -1.40 -23.01 -5.05
CA LYS A 72 -1.33 -22.67 -6.48
C LYS A 72 -1.34 -21.15 -6.77
N LEU A 73 -1.76 -20.34 -5.80
CA LEU A 73 -1.74 -18.88 -5.87
C LEU A 73 -0.50 -18.27 -5.18
N LEU A 74 0.30 -19.10 -4.50
CA LEU A 74 1.52 -18.64 -3.83
C LEU A 74 2.63 -18.40 -4.83
N LYS A 75 3.15 -17.19 -4.82
CA LYS A 75 4.34 -16.80 -5.56
C LYS A 75 5.60 -17.15 -4.79
N THR A 76 6.62 -17.54 -5.54
CA THR A 76 8.00 -17.62 -5.05
C THR A 76 8.57 -16.21 -4.77
N ILE A 77 9.65 -16.12 -3.99
CA ILE A 77 10.32 -14.84 -3.71
C ILE A 77 10.71 -14.10 -5.01
N PRO A 78 11.32 -14.74 -6.03
CA PRO A 78 11.62 -14.05 -7.29
C PRO A 78 10.36 -13.53 -8.02
N GLN A 79 9.28 -14.32 -8.06
CA GLN A 79 8.02 -13.88 -8.68
C GLN A 79 7.40 -12.70 -7.94
N ALA A 80 7.51 -12.67 -6.61
CA ALA A 80 7.04 -11.56 -5.79
C ALA A 80 7.85 -10.27 -6.03
N ALA A 81 9.17 -10.40 -6.12
CA ALA A 81 10.09 -9.28 -6.36
C ALA A 81 10.00 -8.74 -7.80
N ALA A 82 9.61 -9.58 -8.76
CA ALA A 82 9.59 -9.24 -10.18
C ALA A 82 8.83 -7.95 -10.48
N THR A 83 7.65 -7.73 -9.87
CA THR A 83 6.86 -6.51 -10.13
C THR A 83 7.53 -5.26 -9.56
N THR A 84 8.22 -5.38 -8.42
CA THR A 84 8.99 -4.27 -7.84
C THR A 84 10.19 -3.91 -8.71
N CYS A 85 10.93 -4.92 -9.19
CA CYS A 85 12.04 -4.71 -10.13
C CYS A 85 11.52 -4.08 -11.43
N TYR A 86 10.43 -4.62 -11.99
CA TYR A 86 9.77 -4.08 -13.18
C TYR A 86 9.40 -2.61 -12.99
N ALA A 87 8.76 -2.26 -11.87
CA ALA A 87 8.37 -0.90 -11.52
C ALA A 87 9.56 0.07 -11.46
N ALA A 88 10.72 -0.39 -11.00
CA ALA A 88 11.88 0.45 -10.77
C ALA A 88 12.72 0.70 -12.03
N VAL A 89 12.81 -0.26 -12.95
CA VAL A 89 13.84 -0.22 -14.01
C VAL A 89 13.31 -0.39 -15.44
N HIS A 90 12.05 -0.82 -15.62
CA HIS A 90 11.61 -1.20 -16.95
C HIS A 90 11.28 0.02 -17.83
N PRO A 91 11.86 0.17 -19.05
CA PRO A 91 11.68 1.36 -19.88
C PRO A 91 10.23 1.69 -20.24
N ARG A 92 9.35 0.67 -20.36
CA ARG A 92 7.90 0.86 -20.55
C ARG A 92 7.20 1.69 -19.47
N LEU A 93 7.83 1.88 -18.31
CA LEU A 93 7.29 2.70 -17.23
C LEU A 93 7.89 4.10 -17.17
N ALA A 94 8.77 4.46 -18.12
CA ALA A 94 9.27 5.83 -18.23
C ALA A 94 8.08 6.81 -18.38
N GLY A 95 7.96 7.77 -17.46
CA GLY A 95 6.86 8.73 -17.40
C GLY A 95 5.51 8.17 -16.95
N VAL A 96 5.41 6.88 -16.63
CA VAL A 96 4.16 6.25 -16.17
C VAL A 96 4.05 6.41 -14.66
N SER A 97 3.21 7.33 -14.20
CA SER A 97 3.03 7.64 -12.76
C SER A 97 1.59 7.45 -12.29
N GLY A 98 1.41 7.23 -10.98
CA GLY A 98 0.13 7.06 -10.31
C GLY A 98 -0.55 5.71 -10.58
N ARG A 99 0.19 4.70 -11.04
CA ARG A 99 -0.35 3.38 -11.41
C ARG A 99 -0.24 2.36 -10.28
N TYR A 100 -1.15 1.38 -10.33
CA TYR A 100 -1.12 0.18 -9.51
C TYR A 100 -0.64 -0.98 -10.37
N LEU A 101 0.45 -1.62 -9.95
CA LEU A 101 1.13 -2.64 -10.71
C LEU A 101 1.03 -4.00 -10.01
N ALA A 102 0.70 -5.03 -10.78
CA ALA A 102 0.73 -6.42 -10.33
C ALA A 102 1.18 -7.30 -11.50
N ASP A 103 1.93 -8.36 -11.22
CA ASP A 103 2.37 -9.32 -12.23
C ASP A 103 3.08 -8.67 -13.44
N CYS A 104 3.96 -7.70 -13.13
CA CYS A 104 4.70 -6.90 -14.12
C CYS A 104 3.80 -6.19 -15.15
N ASN A 105 2.56 -5.85 -14.76
CA ASN A 105 1.61 -5.13 -15.60
C ASN A 105 0.81 -4.10 -14.79
N GLU A 106 0.16 -3.16 -15.49
CA GLU A 106 -0.83 -2.30 -14.86
C GLU A 106 -2.06 -3.14 -14.49
N ALA A 107 -2.56 -2.95 -13.27
CA ALA A 107 -3.70 -3.69 -12.75
C ALA A 107 -4.70 -2.73 -12.09
N LEU A 108 -5.96 -3.17 -12.02
CA LEU A 108 -6.99 -2.40 -11.34
C LEU A 108 -6.93 -2.66 -9.83
N PRO A 109 -6.81 -1.62 -8.99
CA PRO A 109 -6.95 -1.77 -7.56
C PRO A 109 -8.44 -1.92 -7.18
N SER A 110 -8.72 -2.11 -5.89
CA SER A 110 -10.10 -2.15 -5.41
C SER A 110 -10.85 -0.84 -5.69
N PRO A 111 -12.20 -0.85 -5.82
CA PRO A 111 -12.98 0.36 -6.06
C PRO A 111 -12.74 1.45 -5.02
N ALA A 112 -12.53 1.07 -3.76
CA ALA A 112 -12.22 1.99 -2.67
C ALA A 112 -10.91 2.78 -2.91
N ALA A 113 -9.97 2.22 -3.68
CA ALA A 113 -8.72 2.88 -4.04
C ALA A 113 -8.88 3.84 -5.23
N ALA A 114 -10.03 3.86 -5.91
CA ALA A 114 -10.27 4.71 -7.08
C ALA A 114 -10.66 6.15 -6.74
N SER A 115 -11.06 6.41 -5.49
CA SER A 115 -11.59 7.72 -5.08
C SER A 115 -10.49 8.77 -4.90
N ARG A 116 -10.50 9.83 -5.72
CA ARG A 116 -9.62 11.00 -5.57
C ARG A 116 -9.90 11.76 -4.27
N SER A 117 -11.17 11.90 -3.89
CA SER A 117 -11.54 12.62 -2.66
C SER A 117 -11.07 11.88 -1.40
N GLU A 118 -11.07 10.54 -1.43
CA GLU A 118 -10.47 9.74 -0.34
C GLU A 118 -8.95 9.89 -0.29
N ALA A 119 -8.28 10.00 -1.44
CA ALA A 119 -6.84 10.22 -1.51
C ALA A 119 -6.42 11.57 -0.91
N ALA A 120 -7.09 12.65 -1.33
CA ALA A 120 -6.87 13.99 -0.78
C ALA A 120 -7.18 14.04 0.74
N ARG A 121 -8.28 13.41 1.17
CA ARG A 121 -8.63 13.37 2.61
C ARG A 121 -7.63 12.56 3.43
N LEU A 122 -7.12 11.45 2.89
CA LEU A 122 -6.07 10.67 3.53
C LEU A 122 -4.79 11.50 3.66
N TRP A 123 -4.40 12.22 2.61
CA TRP A 123 -3.21 13.06 2.61
C TRP A 123 -3.28 14.13 3.70
N GLN A 124 -4.36 14.92 3.71
CA GLN A 124 -4.55 15.97 4.72
C GLN A 124 -4.51 15.39 6.14
N ALA A 125 -5.24 14.30 6.38
CA ALA A 125 -5.23 13.67 7.69
C ALA A 125 -3.84 13.16 8.10
N SER A 126 -3.04 12.70 7.14
CA SER A 126 -1.67 12.22 7.40
C SER A 126 -0.74 13.38 7.75
N GLU A 127 -0.83 14.50 7.03
CA GLU A 127 -0.12 15.75 7.37
C GLU A 127 -0.49 16.25 8.76
N ASP A 128 -1.79 16.30 9.07
CA ASP A 128 -2.28 16.71 10.39
C ASP A 128 -1.71 15.83 11.51
N MET A 129 -1.66 14.51 11.32
CA MET A 129 -1.10 13.56 12.30
C MET A 129 0.40 13.76 12.51
N ILE A 130 1.16 13.97 11.43
CA ILE A 130 2.61 14.19 11.50
C ILE A 130 2.90 15.54 12.19
N CYS A 131 2.21 16.61 11.81
CA CYS A 131 2.38 17.93 12.41
C CYS A 131 1.94 17.98 13.89
N ALA A 132 0.90 17.24 14.26
CA ALA A 132 0.50 17.11 15.66
C ALA A 132 1.55 16.37 16.49
N SER A 133 2.19 15.34 15.91
CA SER A 133 3.25 14.57 16.58
C SER A 133 4.52 15.40 16.81
N SER A 134 4.86 16.32 15.90
CA SER A 134 6.01 17.22 16.05
C SER A 134 5.80 18.34 17.07
N SER A 135 4.57 18.51 17.56
CA SER A 135 4.17 19.58 18.49
C SER A 135 4.01 19.09 19.94
N GLN A 136 4.21 17.80 20.22
CA GLN A 136 4.22 17.27 21.59
C GLN A 136 5.62 17.40 22.19
N PRO A 137 5.81 18.13 23.31
CA PRO A 137 7.08 18.12 24.02
C PRO A 137 7.38 16.72 24.53
N ASP A 138 8.63 16.28 24.39
CA ASP A 138 9.11 14.98 24.87
C ASP A 138 8.70 14.77 26.33
N LYS A 139 7.70 13.91 26.54
CA LYS A 139 7.33 13.43 27.88
C LYS A 139 8.18 12.22 28.22
N ASN A 140 9.50 12.40 28.32
CA ASN A 140 10.45 11.45 28.90
C ASN A 140 11.76 12.15 29.27
N ILE A 141 11.76 12.87 30.41
CA ILE A 141 12.89 13.00 31.34
C ILE A 141 12.33 12.74 32.73
#